data_AF-A0A7W9Q8G2-F1
#
_entry.id   AF-A0A7W9Q8G2-F1
#
_cell.length_a   1.000
_cell.length_b   1.000
_cell.length_c   1.000
_cell.angle_alpha   90.00
_cell.angle_beta   90.00
_cell.angle_gamma   90.00
#
_symmetry.space_group_name_H-M   'P 1'
#
loop_
_entity.id
_entity.type
_entity.pdbx_description
1 polymer ?
#
loop_
_entity_poly.entity_id
_entity_poly.type
_entity_poly.pdbx_seq_one_letter_code
_entity_poly.pdbx_strand_id
1 'polypeptide(L)'
;MFTGIVEELGEIAAIEEQGEALPATPGESSARSARLCIRGPQVTADARHGDSIAVNGVCLTVVDVADGAFTADVMAETLLRSSLGALKPGSRVNLERPMELGGRLGGHLVQGHVDGTGVITERVPGAHWEVVTVALPPELARYVVDKGSITVDGISLTVVEAGADHFTVSLIPTTLALTTLGIKQVGDPVNLEVDVLAKYVERLLAHGAVPGAGLPGTTSAAPEAASAASAGSAPSTASALDTAPTPGAAPAPEGGVR
;
A
#
# COMPACT_ATOMS: atom_id res chain seq x y z
N MET A 1 4.24 -6.67 13.67
CA MET A 1 5.21 -5.74 13.05
C MET A 1 6.23 -6.55 12.29
N PHE A 2 6.31 -6.29 11.00
CA PHE A 2 7.05 -7.03 9.99
C PHE A 2 7.81 -6.02 9.11
N THR A 3 8.54 -6.49 8.11
CA THR A 3 9.35 -5.65 7.21
C THR A 3 8.84 -5.66 5.76
N GLY A 4 7.93 -6.58 5.45
CA GLY A 4 7.47 -6.89 4.10
C GLY A 4 8.51 -7.69 3.29
N ILE A 5 9.46 -8.35 3.96
CA ILE A 5 10.47 -9.19 3.32
C ILE A 5 10.08 -10.64 3.55
N VAL A 6 9.33 -11.19 2.60
CA VAL A 6 8.85 -12.57 2.61
C VAL A 6 10.01 -13.54 2.79
N GLU A 7 9.88 -14.39 3.81
CA GLU A 7 10.88 -15.37 4.19
C GLU A 7 10.76 -16.67 3.39
N GLU A 8 9.54 -17.16 3.18
CA GLU A 8 9.26 -18.34 2.39
C GLU A 8 7.87 -18.31 1.73
N LEU A 9 7.73 -19.12 0.68
CA LEU A 9 6.43 -19.48 0.12
C LEU A 9 5.85 -20.68 0.89
N GLY A 10 4.97 -20.41 1.84
CA GLY A 10 4.18 -21.44 2.51
C GLY A 10 3.07 -22.05 1.65
N GLU A 11 2.30 -22.96 2.25
CA GLU A 11 1.18 -23.66 1.62
C GLU A 11 0.06 -23.93 2.62
N ILE A 12 -1.20 -23.68 2.23
CA ILE A 12 -2.37 -24.04 3.05
C ILE A 12 -2.54 -25.56 3.01
N ALA A 13 -2.34 -26.22 4.15
CA ALA A 13 -2.50 -27.66 4.30
C ALA A 13 -3.97 -28.05 4.56
N ALA A 14 -4.68 -27.28 5.38
CA ALA A 14 -6.09 -27.49 5.69
C ALA A 14 -6.81 -26.18 6.04
N ILE A 15 -8.14 -26.19 5.92
CA ILE A 15 -9.05 -25.14 6.36
C ILE A 15 -10.22 -25.82 7.09
N GLU A 16 -10.47 -25.45 8.34
CA GLU A 16 -11.58 -25.95 9.15
C GLU A 16 -12.54 -24.79 9.45
N GLU A 17 -13.72 -24.77 8.84
CA GLU A 17 -14.74 -23.76 9.15
C GLU A 17 -15.28 -23.91 10.57
N GLN A 18 -15.48 -22.78 11.26
CA GLN A 18 -15.89 -22.71 12.66
C GLN A 18 -17.02 -21.69 12.86
N GLY A 19 -18.01 -22.06 13.68
CA GLY A 19 -19.11 -21.18 14.10
C GLY A 19 -20.22 -21.01 13.06
N GLU A 20 -21.10 -20.04 13.29
CA GLU A 20 -22.13 -19.64 12.33
C GLU A 20 -21.55 -18.64 11.32
N ALA A 21 -22.18 -18.55 10.15
CA ALA A 21 -21.73 -17.64 9.09
C ALA A 21 -22.26 -16.22 9.35
N LEU A 22 -21.47 -15.19 9.03
CA LEU A 22 -21.92 -13.80 9.15
C LEU A 22 -23.15 -13.54 8.27
N PRO A 23 -24.15 -12.77 8.75
CA PRO A 23 -25.29 -12.38 7.94
C PRO A 23 -24.84 -11.57 6.71
N ALA A 24 -24.97 -12.16 5.52
CA ALA A 24 -24.68 -11.48 4.27
C ALA A 24 -25.91 -10.74 3.76
N THR A 25 -25.72 -9.52 3.25
CA THR A 25 -26.74 -8.82 2.47
C THR A 25 -26.92 -9.53 1.12
N PRO A 26 -28.12 -9.57 0.51
CA PRO A 26 -28.31 -10.21 -0.79
C PRO A 26 -27.37 -9.64 -1.88
N GLY A 27 -26.38 -10.43 -2.28
CA GLY A 27 -25.32 -10.03 -3.23
C GLY A 27 -23.91 -10.06 -2.63
N GLU A 28 -23.78 -10.13 -1.31
CA GLU A 28 -22.49 -10.22 -0.60
C GLU A 28 -22.07 -11.67 -0.34
N SER A 29 -20.76 -11.90 -0.19
CA SER A 29 -20.24 -13.18 0.29
C SER A 29 -20.50 -13.33 1.79
N SER A 30 -20.97 -14.50 2.21
CA SER A 30 -21.02 -14.89 3.63
C SER A 30 -19.79 -15.73 3.97
N ALA A 31 -19.16 -15.46 5.12
CA ALA A 31 -18.03 -16.21 5.63
C ALA A 31 -18.29 -16.71 7.05
N ARG A 32 -17.67 -17.85 7.40
CA ARG A 32 -17.48 -18.30 8.78
C ARG A 32 -16.09 -17.89 9.26
N SER A 33 -15.85 -17.94 10.57
CA SER A 33 -14.48 -18.08 11.08
C SER A 33 -13.89 -19.40 10.58
N ALA A 34 -12.56 -19.50 10.52
CA ALA A 34 -11.91 -20.77 10.18
C ALA A 34 -10.56 -20.91 10.88
N ARG A 35 -10.17 -22.14 11.21
CA ARG A 35 -8.79 -22.48 11.52
C ARG A 35 -8.06 -22.82 10.23
N LEU A 36 -7.01 -22.07 9.94
CA LEU A 36 -6.08 -22.39 8.87
C LEU A 36 -4.96 -23.26 9.44
N CYS A 37 -4.57 -24.31 8.72
CA CYS A 37 -3.32 -25.04 8.94
C CYS A 37 -2.38 -24.74 7.78
N ILE A 38 -1.20 -24.19 8.09
CA ILE A 38 -0.31 -23.52 7.14
C ILE A 38 1.09 -24.12 7.28
N ARG A 39 1.59 -24.75 6.22
CA ARG A 39 2.96 -25.26 6.16
C ARG A 39 3.93 -24.11 5.85
N GLY A 40 4.97 -24.00 6.66
CA GLY A 40 6.05 -23.02 6.55
C GLY A 40 7.22 -23.40 7.46
N PRO A 41 8.12 -24.31 7.03
CA PRO A 41 9.17 -24.86 7.89
C PRO A 41 10.23 -23.84 8.34
N GLN A 42 10.40 -22.70 7.66
CA GLN A 42 11.31 -21.64 8.08
C GLN A 42 10.65 -20.76 9.16
N VAL A 43 9.41 -20.30 8.95
CA VAL A 43 8.71 -19.45 9.92
C VAL A 43 8.25 -20.21 11.16
N THR A 44 8.19 -21.55 11.12
CA THR A 44 7.87 -22.41 12.27
C THR A 44 9.09 -22.96 13.01
N ALA A 45 10.32 -22.60 12.60
CA ALA A 45 11.55 -23.10 13.21
C ALA A 45 11.74 -22.66 14.68
N ASP A 46 11.18 -21.51 15.06
CA ASP A 46 11.27 -20.93 16.41
C ASP A 46 9.94 -20.41 16.99
N ALA A 47 8.88 -20.39 16.18
CA ALA A 47 7.54 -19.92 16.56
C ALA A 47 6.85 -20.74 17.65
N ARG A 48 6.00 -20.07 18.44
CA ARG A 48 5.33 -20.60 19.64
C ARG A 48 3.88 -20.15 19.69
N HIS A 49 3.09 -20.82 20.52
CA HIS A 49 1.73 -20.39 20.82
C HIS A 49 1.70 -18.93 21.30
N GLY A 50 0.89 -18.09 20.66
CA GLY A 50 0.77 -16.66 20.93
C GLY A 50 1.69 -15.75 20.13
N ASP A 51 2.68 -16.29 19.41
CA ASP A 51 3.48 -15.50 18.46
C ASP A 51 2.64 -15.09 17.24
N SER A 52 3.12 -14.10 16.49
CA SER A 52 2.51 -13.67 15.23
C SER A 52 3.25 -14.23 14.02
N ILE A 53 2.57 -14.48 12.90
CA ILE A 53 3.16 -14.71 11.58
C ILE A 53 2.32 -13.94 10.55
N ALA A 54 2.96 -13.24 9.60
CA ALA A 54 2.25 -12.61 8.50
C ALA A 54 1.97 -13.64 7.40
N VAL A 55 0.71 -13.73 6.95
CA VAL A 55 0.25 -14.66 5.92
C VAL A 55 -0.42 -13.87 4.80
N ASN A 56 0.23 -13.78 3.63
CA ASN A 56 -0.09 -12.80 2.59
C ASN A 56 -0.24 -11.36 3.17
N GLY A 57 0.55 -10.99 4.17
CA GLY A 57 0.47 -9.68 4.83
C GLY A 57 -0.68 -9.52 5.85
N VAL A 58 -1.44 -10.57 6.16
CA VAL A 58 -2.35 -10.56 7.33
C VAL A 58 -1.60 -11.11 8.54
N CYS A 59 -1.53 -10.33 9.63
CA CYS A 59 -0.98 -10.77 10.91
C CYS A 59 -1.92 -11.81 11.54
N LEU A 60 -1.49 -13.07 11.62
CA LEU A 60 -2.21 -14.14 12.28
C LEU A 60 -1.47 -14.60 13.55
N THR A 61 -2.22 -14.93 14.59
CA THR A 61 -1.67 -15.47 15.85
C THR A 61 -1.54 -16.98 15.77
N VAL A 62 -0.37 -17.50 16.13
CA VAL A 62 -0.06 -18.93 16.19
C VAL A 62 -0.82 -19.59 17.34
N VAL A 63 -1.66 -20.57 17.02
CA VAL A 63 -2.45 -21.36 17.98
C VAL A 63 -1.73 -22.66 18.35
N ASP A 64 -1.09 -23.33 17.39
CA ASP A 64 -0.30 -24.55 17.59
C ASP A 64 0.77 -24.69 16.50
N VAL A 65 1.84 -25.46 16.74
CA VAL A 65 2.97 -25.67 15.82
C VAL A 65 3.40 -27.14 15.84
N ALA A 66 3.34 -27.81 14.68
CA ALA A 66 3.73 -29.21 14.50
C ALA A 66 4.24 -29.48 13.08
N ASP A 67 5.22 -30.38 12.93
CA ASP A 67 5.69 -30.94 11.64
C ASP A 67 5.98 -29.91 10.52
N GLY A 68 6.52 -28.75 10.87
CA GLY A 68 6.83 -27.66 9.93
C GLY A 68 5.61 -26.87 9.45
N ALA A 69 4.51 -26.94 10.20
CA ALA A 69 3.29 -26.19 9.99
C ALA A 69 2.80 -25.54 11.30
N PHE A 70 2.02 -24.47 11.17
CA PHE A 70 1.32 -23.84 12.29
C PHE A 70 -0.18 -23.77 12.01
N THR A 71 -0.97 -23.62 13.06
CA THR A 71 -2.39 -23.28 12.96
C THR A 71 -2.66 -21.87 13.44
N ALA A 72 -3.67 -21.23 12.86
CA ALA A 72 -4.18 -19.93 13.30
C ALA A 72 -5.71 -19.89 13.14
N ASP A 73 -6.40 -19.35 14.15
CA ASP A 73 -7.83 -19.05 14.06
C ASP A 73 -8.03 -17.68 13.40
N VAL A 74 -8.89 -17.63 12.38
CA VAL A 74 -9.13 -16.45 11.54
C VAL A 74 -10.60 -16.07 11.60
N MET A 75 -10.88 -14.80 11.88
CA MET A 75 -12.25 -14.29 11.98
C MET A 75 -12.92 -14.20 10.61
N ALA A 76 -14.24 -14.40 10.57
CA ALA A 76 -15.05 -14.25 9.35
C ALA A 76 -14.82 -12.89 8.66
N GLU A 77 -14.74 -11.80 9.45
CA GLU A 77 -14.45 -10.44 8.95
C GLU A 77 -13.10 -10.35 8.23
N THR A 78 -12.06 -11.00 8.77
CA THR A 78 -10.72 -11.07 8.16
C THR A 78 -10.75 -11.86 6.85
N LEU A 79 -11.54 -12.93 6.79
CA LEU A 79 -11.72 -13.73 5.56
C LEU A 79 -12.51 -12.98 4.48
N LEU A 80 -13.45 -12.10 4.86
CA LEU A 80 -14.16 -11.22 3.92
C LEU A 80 -13.30 -10.05 3.41
N ARG A 81 -12.49 -9.43 4.28
CA ARG A 81 -11.69 -8.23 3.95
C ARG A 81 -10.31 -8.51 3.36
N SER A 82 -9.94 -9.77 3.14
CA SER A 82 -8.62 -10.14 2.63
C SER A 82 -8.69 -11.28 1.61
N SER A 83 -7.62 -11.47 0.85
CA SER A 83 -7.45 -12.61 -0.06
C SER A 83 -7.45 -13.97 0.65
N LEU A 84 -7.47 -14.03 1.99
CA LEU A 84 -7.50 -15.29 2.73
C LEU A 84 -8.81 -16.06 2.52
N GLY A 85 -9.95 -15.37 2.34
CA GLY A 85 -11.24 -16.02 2.07
C GLY A 85 -11.33 -16.72 0.70
N ALA A 86 -10.39 -16.44 -0.20
CA ALA A 86 -10.28 -17.12 -1.50
C ALA A 86 -9.28 -18.31 -1.50
N LEU A 87 -8.66 -18.60 -0.35
CA LEU A 87 -7.70 -19.70 -0.24
C LEU A 87 -8.39 -21.07 -0.10
N LYS A 88 -7.66 -22.12 -0.47
CA LYS A 88 -8.06 -23.53 -0.40
C LYS A 88 -6.82 -24.37 -0.06
N PRO A 89 -6.97 -25.62 0.39
CA PRO A 89 -5.85 -26.54 0.51
C PRO A 89 -5.03 -26.62 -0.79
N GLY A 90 -3.71 -26.52 -0.68
CA GLY A 90 -2.76 -26.40 -1.79
C GLY A 90 -2.52 -24.98 -2.31
N SER A 91 -3.23 -23.94 -1.81
CA SER A 91 -2.89 -22.55 -2.13
C SER A 91 -1.54 -22.16 -1.53
N ARG A 92 -0.68 -21.50 -2.32
CA ARG A 92 0.58 -20.92 -1.83
C ARG A 92 0.34 -19.56 -1.18
N VAL A 93 1.13 -19.25 -0.16
CA VAL A 93 1.07 -18.00 0.61
C VAL A 93 2.46 -17.46 0.90
N ASN A 94 2.61 -16.15 0.97
CA ASN A 94 3.82 -15.50 1.50
C ASN A 94 3.81 -15.60 3.03
N LEU A 95 4.94 -15.98 3.63
CA LEU A 95 5.13 -16.01 5.08
C LEU A 95 6.31 -15.11 5.52
N GLU A 96 6.13 -14.37 6.62
CA GLU A 96 7.18 -13.56 7.26
C GLU A 96 6.98 -13.58 8.79
N ARG A 97 8.04 -13.80 9.58
CA ARG A 97 8.02 -13.67 11.06
C ARG A 97 8.12 -12.21 11.51
N PRO A 98 7.61 -11.86 12.71
CA PRO A 98 7.75 -10.53 13.27
C PRO A 98 9.23 -10.15 13.44
N MET A 99 9.56 -8.90 13.12
CA MET A 99 10.94 -8.42 13.20
C MET A 99 11.41 -8.36 14.66
N GLU A 100 12.54 -9.01 14.97
CA GLU A 100 13.20 -8.92 16.27
C GLU A 100 13.59 -7.47 16.63
N LEU A 101 13.61 -7.14 17.93
CA LEU A 101 14.09 -5.84 18.40
C LEU A 101 15.59 -5.69 18.14
N GLY A 102 15.95 -4.76 17.25
CA GLY A 102 17.33 -4.59 16.78
C GLY A 102 17.65 -5.39 15.49
N GLY A 103 16.67 -6.11 14.94
CA GLY A 103 16.73 -6.72 13.63
C GLY A 103 16.82 -5.70 12.49
N ARG A 104 17.01 -6.19 11.26
CA ARG A 104 17.10 -5.35 10.06
C ARG A 104 15.72 -5.09 9.47
N LEU A 105 15.28 -3.84 9.48
CA LEU A 105 14.15 -3.39 8.68
C LEU A 105 14.57 -3.39 7.19
N GLY A 106 14.31 -4.50 6.49
CA GLY A 106 14.76 -4.71 5.11
C GLY A 106 13.89 -4.03 4.05
N GLY A 107 12.59 -3.90 4.31
CA GLY A 107 11.63 -3.13 3.51
C GLY A 107 11.19 -1.86 4.24
N HIS A 108 9.92 -1.80 4.64
CA HIS A 108 9.35 -0.68 5.40
C HIS A 108 8.57 -1.19 6.64
N LEU A 109 7.97 -0.28 7.43
CA LEU A 109 7.22 -0.65 8.63
C LEU A 109 5.86 -1.24 8.27
N VAL A 110 5.78 -2.57 8.24
CA VAL A 110 4.55 -3.33 7.97
C VAL A 110 3.91 -3.75 9.30
N GLN A 111 2.62 -3.53 9.47
CA GLN A 111 1.88 -3.97 10.65
C GLN A 111 1.41 -5.41 10.51
N GLY A 112 1.02 -5.81 9.30
CA GLY A 112 0.21 -6.99 9.01
C GLY A 112 -1.29 -6.70 9.12
N HIS A 113 -1.69 -5.45 8.89
CA HIS A 113 -3.05 -4.95 9.01
C HIS A 113 -3.54 -4.49 7.63
N VAL A 114 -3.99 -5.45 6.83
CA VAL A 114 -4.55 -5.25 5.49
C VAL A 114 -5.71 -4.24 5.55
N ASP A 115 -5.58 -3.16 4.79
CA ASP A 115 -6.58 -2.08 4.70
C ASP A 115 -7.73 -2.45 3.75
N GLY A 116 -7.42 -3.27 2.74
CA GLY A 116 -8.39 -3.79 1.76
C GLY A 116 -7.72 -4.68 0.73
N THR A 117 -8.49 -5.09 -0.28
CA THR A 117 -7.98 -5.91 -1.41
C THR A 117 -7.88 -5.10 -2.69
N GLY A 118 -6.81 -5.33 -3.44
CA GLY A 118 -6.65 -4.91 -4.82
C GLY A 118 -6.80 -6.08 -5.79
N VAL A 119 -6.74 -5.81 -7.09
CA VAL A 119 -6.76 -6.83 -8.15
C VAL A 119 -5.66 -6.52 -9.15
N ILE A 120 -4.89 -7.53 -9.55
CA ILE A 120 -3.89 -7.38 -10.62
C ILE A 120 -4.64 -7.17 -11.95
N THR A 121 -4.49 -6.00 -12.57
CA THR A 121 -5.16 -5.65 -13.84
C THR A 121 -4.28 -5.83 -15.06
N GLU A 122 -2.96 -5.75 -14.91
CA GLU A 122 -2.00 -5.90 -16.00
C GLU A 122 -0.67 -6.50 -15.50
N ARG A 123 -0.01 -7.29 -16.34
CA ARG A 123 1.36 -7.79 -16.13
C ARG A 123 2.12 -7.64 -17.45
N VAL A 124 3.19 -6.84 -17.47
CA VAL A 124 4.00 -6.51 -18.65
C VAL A 124 5.44 -7.01 -18.45
N PRO A 125 5.82 -8.15 -19.05
CA PRO A 125 7.17 -8.69 -18.95
C PRO A 125 8.21 -7.79 -19.62
N GLY A 126 9.24 -7.39 -18.88
CA GLY A 126 10.47 -6.77 -19.40
C GLY A 126 11.65 -7.75 -19.43
N ALA A 127 12.81 -7.28 -19.86
CA ALA A 127 14.01 -8.13 -19.98
C ALA A 127 14.62 -8.53 -18.63
N HIS A 128 14.49 -7.70 -17.59
CA HIS A 128 15.12 -7.87 -16.28
C HIS A 128 14.20 -7.57 -15.08
N TRP A 129 12.93 -7.23 -15.35
CA TRP A 129 11.86 -7.00 -14.37
C TRP A 129 10.52 -7.19 -15.06
N GLU A 130 9.45 -7.36 -14.28
CA GLU A 130 8.07 -7.38 -14.77
C GLU A 130 7.30 -6.21 -14.15
N VAL A 131 6.65 -5.39 -14.97
CA VAL A 131 5.78 -4.31 -14.47
C VAL A 131 4.41 -4.90 -14.20
N VAL A 132 3.85 -4.65 -13.03
CA VAL A 132 2.53 -5.13 -12.63
C VAL A 132 1.66 -3.94 -12.22
N THR A 133 0.49 -3.84 -12.84
CA THR A 133 -0.53 -2.84 -12.51
C THR A 133 -1.57 -3.47 -11.59
N VAL A 134 -1.87 -2.81 -10.48
CA VAL A 134 -2.81 -3.26 -9.46
C VAL A 134 -3.87 -2.19 -9.25
N ALA A 135 -5.13 -2.52 -9.50
CA ALA A 135 -6.25 -1.66 -9.11
C ALA A 135 -6.45 -1.72 -7.59
N LEU A 136 -6.78 -0.58 -6.97
CA LEU A 136 -7.03 -0.47 -5.53
C LEU A 136 -8.30 0.36 -5.21
N PRO A 137 -8.93 0.16 -4.04
CA PRO A 137 -10.07 0.98 -3.62
C PRO A 137 -9.70 2.49 -3.57
N PRO A 138 -10.55 3.40 -4.08
CA PRO A 138 -10.25 4.84 -4.11
C PRO A 138 -9.95 5.45 -2.74
N GLU A 139 -10.48 4.86 -1.66
CA GLU A 139 -10.18 5.25 -0.29
C GLU A 139 -8.75 4.93 0.16
N LEU A 140 -8.02 4.05 -0.54
CA LEU A 140 -6.61 3.76 -0.29
C LEU A 140 -5.67 4.60 -1.17
N ALA A 141 -6.10 5.00 -2.38
CA ALA A 141 -5.29 5.73 -3.36
C ALA A 141 -4.60 6.99 -2.79
N ARG A 142 -5.26 7.73 -1.88
CA ARG A 142 -4.68 8.94 -1.24
C ARG A 142 -3.48 8.68 -0.32
N TYR A 143 -3.18 7.42 0.00
CA TYR A 143 -1.99 7.02 0.78
C TYR A 143 -0.86 6.48 -0.09
N VAL A 144 -1.08 6.35 -1.40
CA VAL A 144 -0.14 5.78 -2.37
C VAL A 144 0.46 6.91 -3.21
N VAL A 145 1.78 6.93 -3.36
CA VAL A 145 2.52 7.99 -4.06
C VAL A 145 3.69 7.42 -4.85
N ASP A 146 4.07 8.08 -5.94
CA ASP A 146 5.28 7.74 -6.72
C ASP A 146 6.49 7.58 -5.81
N LYS A 147 7.20 6.45 -5.95
CA LYS A 147 8.40 6.07 -5.17
C LYS A 147 8.14 5.89 -3.67
N GLY A 148 6.88 5.90 -3.24
CA GLY A 148 6.47 5.51 -1.90
C GLY A 148 6.52 3.99 -1.67
N SER A 149 6.38 3.60 -0.41
CA SER A 149 6.26 2.19 0.00
C SER A 149 4.80 1.73 -0.08
N ILE A 150 4.59 0.48 -0.50
CA ILE A 150 3.30 -0.22 -0.35
C ILE A 150 3.54 -1.70 -0.03
N THR A 151 2.65 -2.32 0.74
CA THR A 151 2.68 -3.75 1.00
C THR A 151 1.62 -4.46 0.17
N VAL A 152 2.04 -5.44 -0.64
CA VAL A 152 1.16 -6.25 -1.51
C VAL A 152 1.35 -7.73 -1.17
N ASP A 153 0.31 -8.43 -0.72
CA ASP A 153 0.42 -9.80 -0.16
C ASP A 153 1.53 -9.95 0.92
N GLY A 154 1.83 -8.91 1.70
CA GLY A 154 2.95 -8.93 2.66
C GLY A 154 4.33 -8.71 2.04
N ILE A 155 4.41 -8.28 0.78
CA ILE A 155 5.65 -7.92 0.10
C ILE A 155 5.79 -6.40 0.10
N SER A 156 6.88 -5.89 0.69
CA SER A 156 7.27 -4.48 0.64
C SER A 156 7.77 -4.13 -0.77
N LEU A 157 7.03 -3.29 -1.48
CA LEU A 157 7.32 -2.84 -2.83
C LEU A 157 7.45 -1.32 -2.91
N THR A 158 8.24 -0.84 -3.86
CA THR A 158 8.29 0.58 -4.24
C THR A 158 7.29 0.84 -5.37
N VAL A 159 6.40 1.81 -5.18
CA VAL A 159 5.47 2.29 -6.20
C VAL A 159 6.26 2.96 -7.33
N VAL A 160 5.99 2.59 -8.58
CA VAL A 160 6.60 3.21 -9.77
C VAL A 160 5.78 4.43 -10.21
N GLU A 161 4.46 4.26 -10.28
CA GLU A 161 3.47 5.30 -10.61
C GLU A 161 2.20 5.09 -9.75
N ALA A 162 1.66 6.18 -9.19
CA ALA A 162 0.41 6.19 -8.43
C ALA A 162 -0.73 6.87 -9.23
N GLY A 163 -1.72 6.08 -9.64
CA GLY A 163 -2.94 6.54 -10.30
C GLY A 163 -4.07 6.88 -9.31
N ALA A 164 -5.25 7.21 -9.85
CA ALA A 164 -6.44 7.53 -9.05
C ALA A 164 -7.16 6.28 -8.49
N ASP A 165 -7.03 5.16 -9.19
CA ASP A 165 -7.73 3.88 -8.98
C ASP A 165 -6.80 2.66 -9.14
N HIS A 166 -5.51 2.90 -9.37
CA HIS A 166 -4.47 1.87 -9.53
C HIS A 166 -3.09 2.39 -9.12
N PHE A 167 -2.13 1.48 -9.01
CA PHE A 167 -0.71 1.78 -8.93
C PHE A 167 0.11 0.75 -9.71
N THR A 168 1.35 1.08 -10.06
CA THR A 168 2.29 0.15 -10.72
C THR A 168 3.49 -0.17 -9.83
N VAL A 169 4.02 -1.39 -9.98
CA VAL A 169 5.24 -1.87 -9.32
C VAL A 169 6.12 -2.61 -10.32
N SER A 170 7.44 -2.53 -10.14
CA SER A 170 8.42 -3.31 -10.93
C SER A 170 8.97 -4.46 -10.09
N LEU A 171 8.62 -5.69 -10.47
CA LEU A 171 9.05 -6.91 -9.77
C LEU A 171 10.37 -7.43 -10.36
N ILE A 172 11.39 -7.55 -9.52
CA ILE A 172 12.67 -8.15 -9.89
C ILE A 172 12.60 -9.69 -9.88
N PRO A 173 13.50 -10.41 -10.59
CA PRO A 173 13.45 -11.87 -10.69
C PRO A 173 13.46 -12.60 -9.34
N THR A 174 14.16 -12.05 -8.34
CA THR A 174 14.16 -12.60 -6.97
C THR A 174 12.79 -12.51 -6.29
N THR A 175 12.08 -11.38 -6.45
CA THR A 175 10.72 -11.21 -5.90
C THR A 175 9.72 -12.13 -6.60
N LEU A 176 9.84 -12.28 -7.93
CA LEU A 176 9.02 -13.22 -8.69
C LEU A 176 9.27 -14.68 -8.25
N ALA A 177 10.54 -15.07 -8.07
CA ALA A 177 10.90 -16.44 -7.70
C ALA A 177 10.54 -16.83 -6.25
N LEU A 178 10.46 -15.87 -5.33
CA LEU A 178 10.30 -16.11 -3.89
C LEU A 178 8.93 -15.70 -3.30
N THR A 179 7.98 -15.21 -4.12
CA THR A 179 6.69 -14.71 -3.62
C THR A 179 5.50 -15.08 -4.50
N THR A 180 4.28 -14.90 -3.98
CA THR A 180 3.02 -15.16 -4.70
C THR A 180 2.89 -14.39 -6.01
N LEU A 181 3.55 -13.23 -6.17
CA LEU A 181 3.42 -12.40 -7.36
C LEU A 181 4.11 -12.96 -8.62
N GLY A 182 4.98 -13.97 -8.48
CA GLY A 182 5.46 -14.77 -9.62
C GLY A 182 4.51 -15.90 -10.04
N ILE A 183 3.45 -16.14 -9.26
CA ILE A 183 2.43 -17.17 -9.53
C ILE A 183 1.10 -16.52 -9.93
N LYS A 184 0.70 -15.43 -9.26
CA LYS A 184 -0.55 -14.70 -9.49
C LYS A 184 -0.61 -14.05 -10.87
N GLN A 185 -1.81 -14.07 -11.45
CA GLN A 185 -2.12 -13.63 -12.80
C GLN A 185 -3.04 -12.40 -12.80
N VAL A 186 -3.30 -11.85 -13.99
CA VAL A 186 -4.33 -10.82 -14.17
C VAL A 186 -5.70 -11.38 -13.75
N GLY A 187 -6.41 -10.64 -12.90
CA GLY A 187 -7.67 -11.04 -12.27
C GLY A 187 -7.52 -11.61 -10.85
N ASP A 188 -6.31 -11.96 -10.40
CA ASP A 188 -6.11 -12.44 -9.02
C ASP A 188 -6.20 -11.28 -8.00
N PRO A 189 -6.90 -11.48 -6.86
CA PRO A 189 -6.95 -10.50 -5.78
C PRO A 189 -5.65 -10.51 -4.98
N VAL A 190 -5.24 -9.35 -4.46
CA VAL A 190 -4.07 -9.17 -3.59
C VAL A 190 -4.45 -8.40 -2.33
N ASN A 191 -3.80 -8.72 -1.21
CA ASN A 191 -3.92 -7.92 0.02
C ASN A 191 -3.13 -6.63 -0.11
N LEU A 192 -3.70 -5.50 0.32
CA LEU A 192 -3.02 -4.21 0.37
C LEU A 192 -2.92 -3.68 1.81
N GLU A 193 -1.72 -3.35 2.25
CA GLU A 193 -1.48 -2.46 3.40
C GLU A 193 -0.69 -1.25 2.90
N VAL A 194 -1.21 -0.05 3.12
CA VAL A 194 -0.53 1.21 2.76
C VAL A 194 0.33 1.71 3.93
N ASP A 195 1.45 2.38 3.62
CA ASP A 195 2.42 2.81 4.64
C ASP A 195 1.74 3.58 5.78
N VAL A 196 1.90 3.07 7.01
CA VAL A 196 1.26 3.63 8.21
C VAL A 196 1.68 5.08 8.47
N LEU A 197 2.85 5.51 7.98
CA LEU A 197 3.30 6.90 8.08
C LEU A 197 2.34 7.85 7.35
N ALA A 198 1.76 7.45 6.22
CA ALA A 198 0.77 8.25 5.49
C ALA A 198 -0.51 8.45 6.32
N LYS A 199 -0.99 7.38 6.99
CA LYS A 199 -2.17 7.41 7.89
C LYS A 199 -1.92 8.33 9.09
N TYR A 200 -0.74 8.26 9.70
CA TYR A 200 -0.39 9.16 10.81
C TYR A 200 -0.24 10.63 10.38
N VAL A 201 0.34 10.90 9.20
CA VAL A 201 0.47 12.26 8.65
C VAL A 201 -0.92 12.85 8.35
N GLU A 202 -1.81 12.10 7.68
CA GLU A 202 -3.20 12.51 7.46
C GLU A 202 -3.91 12.81 8.78
N ARG A 203 -3.82 11.88 9.75
CA ARG A 203 -4.46 12.02 11.06
C ARG A 203 -4.00 13.26 11.81
N LEU A 204 -2.70 13.58 11.79
CA LEU A 204 -2.14 14.76 12.44
C LEU A 204 -2.57 16.05 11.72
N LEU A 205 -2.47 16.11 10.39
CA LEU A 205 -2.89 17.28 9.62
C LEU A 205 -4.38 17.59 9.82
N ALA A 206 -5.24 16.56 9.86
CA ALA A 206 -6.68 16.71 10.08
C ALA A 206 -7.08 17.24 11.47
N HIS A 207 -6.19 17.20 12.46
CA HIS A 207 -6.43 17.69 13.83
C HIS A 207 -5.68 18.99 14.13
N GLY A 208 -4.97 19.54 13.15
CA GLY A 208 -4.04 20.65 13.33
C GLY A 208 -2.69 20.20 13.90
N ALA A 209 -1.65 20.99 13.63
CA ALA A 209 -0.32 20.72 14.16
C ALA A 209 -0.33 20.68 15.71
N VAL A 210 0.44 19.75 16.29
CA VAL A 210 0.53 19.54 17.74
C VAL A 210 0.77 20.87 18.46
N PRO A 211 -0.08 21.27 19.44
CA PRO A 211 0.10 22.54 20.15
C PRO A 211 1.48 22.62 20.79
N GLY A 212 2.31 23.57 20.32
CA GLY A 212 3.71 23.71 20.73
C GLY A 212 4.75 23.21 19.72
N ALA A 213 4.35 22.67 18.55
CA ALA A 213 5.25 22.29 17.45
C ALA A 213 5.85 23.49 16.68
N GLY A 214 6.36 24.50 17.41
CA GLY A 214 7.18 25.55 16.83
C GLY A 214 8.56 25.01 16.47
N LEU A 215 8.83 24.83 15.17
CA LEU A 215 10.17 24.48 14.68
C LEU A 215 11.19 25.55 15.12
N PRO A 216 12.22 25.20 15.90
CA PRO A 216 13.20 26.17 16.38
C PRO A 216 14.13 26.59 15.23
N GLY A 217 13.86 27.73 14.58
CA GLY A 217 14.78 28.31 13.60
C GLY A 217 14.25 29.41 12.67
N THR A 218 12.94 29.56 12.47
CA THR A 218 12.38 30.52 11.50
C THR A 218 12.08 31.89 12.08
N THR A 219 13.11 32.59 12.55
CA THR A 219 13.02 34.03 12.87
C THR A 219 12.91 34.86 11.58
N SER A 220 11.72 34.87 10.98
CA SER A 220 11.38 35.81 9.90
C SER A 220 11.23 37.21 10.49
N ALA A 221 12.26 38.04 10.31
CA ALA A 221 12.24 39.43 10.74
C ALA A 221 11.31 40.24 9.81
N ALA A 222 10.07 40.48 10.24
CA ALA A 222 9.21 41.47 9.61
C ALA A 222 9.76 42.88 9.88
N PRO A 223 9.83 43.78 8.88
CA PRO A 223 10.28 45.15 9.10
C PRO A 223 9.21 45.96 9.84
N GLU A 224 9.63 46.75 10.82
CA GLU A 224 8.76 47.77 11.43
C GLU A 224 8.49 48.90 10.42
N ALA A 225 7.21 49.10 10.06
CA ALA A 225 6.75 50.25 9.31
C ALA A 225 5.90 51.14 10.22
N ALA A 226 6.49 52.21 10.75
CA ALA A 226 5.83 53.11 11.69
C ALA A 226 4.74 53.97 11.03
N SER A 227 3.73 54.34 11.84
CA SER A 227 2.55 55.11 11.40
C SER A 227 2.87 56.56 11.01
N ALA A 228 2.26 57.03 9.93
CA ALA A 228 1.90 58.43 9.71
C ALA A 228 0.59 58.51 8.92
N ALA A 229 -0.30 59.44 9.27
CA ALA A 229 -1.63 59.55 8.66
C ALA A 229 -2.02 61.01 8.40
N SER A 230 -2.63 61.29 7.23
CA SER A 230 -3.62 62.37 7.03
C SER A 230 -4.33 62.22 5.67
N ALA A 231 -5.53 62.81 5.56
CA ALA A 231 -6.47 62.60 4.45
C ALA A 231 -6.14 63.37 3.15
N GLY A 232 -6.72 62.93 2.02
CA GLY A 232 -6.63 63.63 0.72
C GLY A 232 -7.60 63.12 -0.35
N SER A 233 -8.48 64.00 -0.82
CA SER A 233 -9.57 63.83 -1.80
C SER A 233 -9.32 63.00 -3.08
N ALA A 234 -10.38 62.33 -3.56
CA ALA A 234 -10.60 62.01 -4.99
C ALA A 234 -11.22 63.23 -5.73
N PRO A 235 -11.53 63.22 -7.05
CA PRO A 235 -11.34 62.20 -8.11
C PRO A 235 -10.68 62.74 -9.41
N SER A 236 -10.58 61.92 -10.48
CA SER A 236 -11.21 62.19 -11.82
C SER A 236 -10.53 61.54 -13.05
N THR A 237 -11.37 61.25 -14.07
CA THR A 237 -11.08 61.14 -15.53
C THR A 237 -10.20 60.00 -16.09
N ALA A 238 -10.30 59.79 -17.41
CA ALA A 238 -9.86 58.58 -18.12
C ALA A 238 -9.24 58.85 -19.52
N SER A 239 -8.38 57.94 -19.98
CA SER A 239 -8.05 57.60 -21.38
C SER A 239 -7.36 56.22 -21.33
N ALA A 240 -7.65 55.17 -22.10
CA ALA A 240 -8.04 54.99 -23.51
C ALA A 240 -6.86 55.11 -24.50
N LEU A 241 -6.78 54.14 -25.45
CA LEU A 241 -5.80 53.97 -26.55
C LEU A 241 -4.37 53.56 -26.08
N ASP A 242 -3.52 52.83 -26.83
CA ASP A 242 -3.62 51.85 -27.96
C ASP A 242 -2.18 51.20 -28.13
N THR A 243 -1.77 50.24 -28.97
CA THR A 243 -2.32 49.44 -30.11
C THR A 243 -1.58 48.05 -30.16
N ALA A 244 -2.04 47.11 -31.00
CA ALA A 244 -1.27 45.93 -31.50
C ALA A 244 -0.64 46.24 -32.89
N PRO A 245 -0.11 45.31 -33.73
CA PRO A 245 0.24 43.88 -33.61
C PRO A 245 1.79 43.67 -33.84
N THR A 246 2.42 42.59 -34.34
CA THR A 246 2.19 41.66 -35.48
C THR A 246 3.18 40.45 -35.40
N PRO A 247 3.06 39.35 -36.18
CA PRO A 247 3.61 38.03 -35.83
C PRO A 247 4.83 37.57 -36.67
N GLY A 248 5.34 36.35 -36.43
CA GLY A 248 6.23 35.65 -37.35
C GLY A 248 6.58 34.19 -36.97
N ALA A 249 5.91 33.20 -37.58
CA ALA A 249 6.33 31.80 -37.61
C ALA A 249 5.57 30.97 -38.68
N ALA A 250 6.29 30.41 -39.67
CA ALA A 250 5.96 29.26 -40.55
C ALA A 250 6.72 29.38 -41.91
N PRO A 251 6.96 28.29 -42.67
CA PRO A 251 6.67 26.88 -42.41
C PRO A 251 7.92 25.96 -42.40
N ALA A 252 7.68 24.66 -42.28
CA ALA A 252 8.61 23.53 -42.42
C ALA A 252 8.78 23.16 -43.94
N PRO A 253 9.24 21.97 -44.40
CA PRO A 253 9.70 20.77 -43.68
C PRO A 253 10.97 20.09 -44.25
N GLU A 254 11.37 18.94 -43.69
CA GLU A 254 11.64 17.75 -44.51
C GLU A 254 11.45 16.46 -43.70
N GLY A 255 10.94 15.40 -44.34
CA GLY A 255 10.66 14.10 -43.70
C GLY A 255 11.19 12.96 -44.55
N GLY A 256 12.10 12.16 -44.00
CA GLY A 256 12.75 11.06 -44.71
C GLY A 256 11.93 9.76 -44.68
N VAL A 257 11.74 9.15 -45.84
CA VAL A 257 11.22 7.77 -45.98
C VAL A 257 12.00 7.03 -47.07
N ARG A 258 12.96 6.19 -46.66
CA ARG A 258 13.36 4.92 -47.30
C ARG A 258 14.47 4.22 -46.52
#